data_AF-A0A1I2FRX7-F1
#
_entry.id   AF-A0A1I2FRX7-F1
#
_cell.length_a   1.000
_cell.length_b   1.000
_cell.length_c   1.000
_cell.angle_alpha   90.00
_cell.angle_beta   90.00
_cell.angle_gamma   90.00
#
_symmetry.space_group_name_H-M   'P 1'
#
loop_
_entity.id
_entity.type
_entity.pdbx_description
1 polymer ?
#
loop_
_entity_poly.entity_id
_entity_poly.type
_entity_poly.pdbx_seq_one_letter_code
_entity_poly.pdbx_strand_id
1 'polypeptide(L)'
;MAHAVDEIGHSPDKMLQGRLLFYPDAQRHRLGTNYEQISVNRCPFATHNYQRNGQMRVNGNGGSNPNCLPNSFDAIKIDQAYKEPLMEIFSDFAG
;
A
#
# COMPACT_ATOMS: atom_id res chain seq x y z
N MET A 1 0.87 -1.45 -3.28
CA MET A 1 2.01 -0.57 -3.66
C MET A 1 2.33 -0.90 -5.11
N ALA A 2 1.99 -0.10 -6.12
CA ALA A 2 1.57 1.31 -6.15
C ALA A 2 0.19 1.44 -6.83
N HIS A 3 -0.83 1.84 -6.03
CA HIS A 3 -2.23 2.04 -6.42
C HIS A 3 -2.76 1.14 -7.56
N ALA A 4 -2.79 -0.17 -7.31
CA ALA A 4 -3.53 -1.13 -8.10
C ALA A 4 -4.77 -1.58 -7.32
N VAL A 5 -5.78 -2.05 -8.04
CA VAL A 5 -6.98 -2.68 -7.49
C VAL A 5 -6.96 -4.15 -7.85
N ASP A 6 -7.89 -4.92 -7.28
CA ASP A 6 -8.03 -6.33 -7.63
C ASP A 6 -8.11 -6.54 -9.15
N GLU A 7 -7.66 -7.71 -9.60
CA GLU A 7 -7.57 -8.10 -11.02
C GLU A 7 -6.56 -7.31 -11.89
N ILE A 8 -5.97 -6.21 -11.38
CA ILE A 8 -4.95 -5.44 -12.09
C ILE A 8 -3.57 -5.69 -11.47
N GLY A 9 -2.72 -6.41 -12.19
CA GLY A 9 -1.34 -6.73 -11.77
C GLY A 9 -0.27 -5.93 -12.50
N HIS A 10 0.97 -6.04 -12.01
CA HIS A 10 2.14 -5.39 -12.61
C HIS A 10 2.91 -6.37 -13.52
N SER A 11 3.38 -5.89 -14.68
CA SER A 11 4.24 -6.67 -15.56
C SER A 11 5.72 -6.61 -15.12
N PRO A 12 6.57 -7.53 -15.57
CA PRO A 12 8.02 -7.51 -15.30
C PRO A 12 8.78 -6.43 -16.11
N ASP A 13 8.11 -5.37 -16.57
CA ASP A 13 8.75 -4.26 -17.26
C ASP A 13 9.66 -3.48 -16.29
N LYS A 14 10.94 -3.33 -16.65
CA LYS A 14 11.96 -2.71 -15.79
C LYS A 14 11.63 -1.26 -15.43
N MET A 15 11.01 -0.51 -16.34
CA MET A 15 10.63 0.88 -16.10
C MET A 15 9.42 0.96 -15.17
N LEU A 16 8.43 0.09 -15.37
CA LEU A 16 7.27 -0.03 -14.49
C LEU A 16 7.70 -0.39 -13.07
N GLN A 17 8.56 -1.40 -12.91
CA GLN A 17 9.10 -1.81 -11.61
C GLN A 17 9.77 -0.65 -10.87
N GLY A 18 10.56 0.18 -11.56
CA GLY A 18 11.13 1.39 -10.97
C GLY A 18 10.06 2.38 -10.50
N ARG A 19 9.03 2.63 -11.32
CA ARG A 19 7.94 3.57 -10.99
C ARG A 19 7.17 3.18 -9.74
N LEU A 20 7.03 1.88 -9.44
CA LEU A 20 6.34 1.41 -8.23
C LEU A 20 7.00 1.90 -6.94
N LEU A 21 8.31 2.10 -6.95
CA LEU A 21 9.07 2.63 -5.83
C LEU A 21 9.08 4.17 -5.83
N PHE A 22 9.37 4.77 -7.00
CA PHE A 22 9.67 6.21 -7.07
C PHE A 22 8.47 7.11 -6.78
N TYR A 23 7.27 6.78 -7.26
CA TYR A 23 6.11 7.67 -7.06
C TYR A 23 5.70 7.82 -5.60
N PRO A 24 5.53 6.74 -4.80
CA PRO A 24 5.21 6.87 -3.39
C PRO A 24 6.32 7.58 -2.59
N ASP A 25 7.59 7.40 -2.95
CA ASP A 25 8.71 8.11 -2.31
C ASP A 25 8.65 9.62 -2.56
N ALA A 26 8.54 10.02 -3.83
CA ALA A 26 8.40 11.41 -4.23
C ALA A 26 7.17 12.08 -3.61
N GLN A 27 6.04 11.37 -3.51
CA GLN A 27 4.83 11.87 -2.84
C GLN A 27 5.06 12.14 -1.35
N ARG A 28 5.72 11.22 -0.64
CA ARG A 28 6.04 11.43 0.79
C ARG A 28 6.96 12.62 1.00
N HIS A 29 7.97 12.80 0.15
CA HIS A 29 8.86 13.96 0.24
C HIS A 29 8.12 15.28 -0.04
N ARG A 30 7.30 15.33 -1.11
CA ARG A 30 6.65 16.56 -1.57
C ARG A 30 5.43 16.97 -0.74
N LEU A 31 4.62 16.01 -0.31
CA LEU A 31 3.31 16.26 0.34
C LEU A 31 3.28 15.80 1.81
N GLY A 32 4.29 15.05 2.27
CA GLY A 32 4.38 14.53 3.62
C GLY A 32 3.88 13.08 3.75
N THR A 33 4.16 12.46 4.90
CA THR A 33 3.88 11.03 5.16
C THR A 33 2.39 10.67 5.04
N ASN A 34 1.49 11.58 5.44
CA ASN A 34 0.04 11.35 5.43
C ASN A 34 -0.64 11.94 4.16
N TYR A 35 0.05 12.02 3.02
CA TYR A 35 -0.46 12.63 1.78
C TYR A 35 -1.78 12.02 1.26
N GLU A 36 -2.07 10.76 1.58
CA GLU A 36 -3.33 10.07 1.26
C GLU A 36 -4.55 10.66 2.00
N GLN A 37 -4.34 11.48 3.04
CA GLN A 37 -5.43 12.12 3.81
C GLN A 37 -5.95 13.40 3.16
N ILE A 38 -5.19 13.97 2.22
CA ILE A 38 -5.59 15.14 1.42
C ILE A 38 -6.85 14.77 0.64
N SER A 39 -7.86 15.65 0.60
CA SER A 39 -9.20 15.36 0.05
C SER A 39 -9.17 14.73 -1.34
N VAL A 40 -8.32 15.23 -2.24
CA VAL A 40 -8.18 14.71 -3.62
C VAL A 40 -7.50 13.34 -3.71
N ASN A 41 -6.65 12.99 -2.73
CA ASN A 41 -5.93 11.72 -2.71
C ASN A 41 -6.65 10.64 -1.90
N ARG A 42 -7.70 11.02 -1.16
CA ARG A 42 -8.39 10.12 -0.25
C ARG A 42 -9.17 9.06 -1.01
N CYS A 43 -8.98 7.80 -0.64
CA CYS A 43 -9.80 6.71 -1.16
C CYS A 43 -11.28 6.94 -0.76
N PRO A 44 -12.23 6.86 -1.72
CA PRO A 44 -13.65 7.04 -1.42
C PRO A 44 -14.27 5.83 -0.68
N PHE A 45 -13.56 4.71 -0.61
CA PHE A 45 -13.99 3.49 0.08
C PHE A 45 -13.35 3.35 1.47
N ALA A 46 -13.84 2.40 2.26
CA ALA A 46 -13.32 2.13 3.60
C ALA A 46 -11.82 1.75 3.56
N THR A 47 -11.02 2.40 4.40
CA THR A 47 -9.58 2.13 4.53
C THR A 47 -9.28 1.68 5.95
N HIS A 48 -8.84 0.42 6.10
CA HIS A 48 -8.49 -0.17 7.40
C HIS A 48 -7.04 -0.65 7.37
N ASN A 49 -6.19 -0.02 8.18
CA ASN A 49 -4.78 -0.38 8.29
C ASN A 49 -4.23 -0.07 9.69
N TYR A 50 -3.03 -0.58 9.94
CA TYR A 50 -2.32 -0.42 11.20
C TYR A 50 -1.34 0.76 11.20
N GLN A 51 -1.35 1.63 10.17
CA GLN A 51 -0.47 2.79 10.11
C GLN A 51 -0.94 3.88 11.09
N ARG A 52 0.01 4.45 11.84
CA ARG A 52 -0.23 5.44 12.89
C ARG A 52 0.78 6.59 12.79
N ASN A 53 0.40 7.74 13.37
CA ASN A 53 1.22 8.93 13.53
C ASN A 53 1.66 9.56 12.19
N GLY A 54 2.85 10.15 12.16
CA GLY A 54 3.35 10.95 11.05
C GLY A 54 2.88 12.40 11.09
N GLN A 55 3.59 13.27 10.37
CA GLN A 55 3.26 14.69 10.30
C GLN A 55 1.87 14.91 9.70
N MET A 56 1.15 15.92 10.18
CA MET A 56 -0.18 16.32 9.70
C MET A 56 -1.24 15.19 9.74
N ARG A 57 -1.26 14.37 10.81
CA ARG A 57 -2.30 13.35 11.01
C ARG A 57 -3.61 13.99 11.46
N VAL A 58 -4.67 13.91 10.66
CA VAL A 58 -5.94 14.63 10.92
C VAL A 58 -7.19 13.74 11.02
N ASN A 59 -7.06 12.44 10.76
CA ASN A 59 -8.19 11.50 10.69
C ASN A 59 -8.50 10.75 12.01
N GLY A 60 -8.09 11.29 13.17
CA GLY A 60 -8.25 10.62 14.47
C GLY A 60 -7.25 9.49 14.77
N ASN A 61 -6.33 9.18 13.83
CA ASN A 61 -5.18 8.29 14.05
C ASN A 61 -5.53 6.87 14.52
N GLY A 62 -6.74 6.37 14.22
CA GLY A 62 -7.19 5.04 14.67
C GLY A 62 -7.51 4.96 16.17
N GLY A 63 -7.49 6.06 16.92
CA GLY A 63 -7.86 6.10 18.34
C GLY A 63 -7.11 5.08 19.19
N SER A 64 -7.84 4.39 20.07
CA SER A 64 -7.34 3.33 20.95
C SER A 64 -7.33 1.94 20.31
N ASN A 65 -7.57 1.82 19.01
CA ASN A 65 -7.61 0.52 18.34
C ASN A 65 -6.20 -0.10 18.25
N PRO A 66 -6.10 -1.45 18.22
CA PRO A 66 -4.84 -2.15 17.98
C PRO A 66 -4.09 -1.61 16.75
N ASN A 67 -2.76 -1.60 16.83
CA ASN A 67 -1.87 -1.06 15.79
C ASN A 67 -0.86 -2.10 15.26
N CYS A 68 -1.08 -3.38 15.55
CA CYS A 68 -0.19 -4.47 15.15
C CYS A 68 -0.97 -5.63 14.53
N LEU A 69 -0.31 -6.38 13.67
CA LEU A 69 -0.81 -7.65 13.13
C LEU A 69 0.32 -8.69 13.27
N PRO A 70 0.02 -9.94 13.71
CA PRO A 70 -1.28 -10.44 14.17
C PRO A 70 -1.68 -9.86 15.55
N ASN A 71 -2.98 -9.78 15.81
CA ASN A 71 -3.53 -9.43 17.12
C ASN A 71 -4.85 -10.18 17.37
N SER A 72 -5.30 -10.20 18.63
CA SER A 72 -6.53 -10.90 19.07
C SER A 72 -7.64 -9.94 19.52
N PHE A 73 -7.55 -8.66 19.17
CA PHE A 73 -8.39 -7.59 19.72
C PHE A 73 -9.28 -6.90 18.67
N ASP A 74 -9.11 -7.23 17.38
CA ASP A 74 -9.96 -6.75 16.30
C ASP A 74 -10.30 -7.87 15.28
N ALA A 75 -11.09 -7.51 14.27
CA ALA A 75 -11.48 -8.41 13.18
C ALA A 75 -10.76 -8.12 11.85
N ILE A 76 -9.73 -7.26 11.84
CA ILE A 76 -9.03 -6.86 10.62
C ILE A 76 -8.04 -7.97 10.24
N LYS A 77 -8.36 -8.68 9.16
CA LYS A 77 -7.55 -9.79 8.64
C LYS A 77 -7.08 -9.49 7.23
N ILE A 78 -5.96 -10.09 6.85
CA ILE A 78 -5.53 -10.13 5.46
C ILE A 78 -6.52 -11.00 4.70
N ASP A 79 -7.19 -10.42 3.72
CA ASP A 79 -8.08 -11.17 2.84
C ASP A 79 -7.26 -11.91 1.78
N GLN A 80 -7.34 -13.24 1.81
CA GLN A 80 -6.58 -14.11 0.90
C GLN A 80 -7.15 -14.13 -0.52
N ALA A 81 -8.38 -13.64 -0.73
CA ALA A 81 -8.97 -13.55 -2.06
C ALA A 81 -8.16 -12.63 -3.00
N TYR A 82 -7.50 -11.61 -2.44
CA TYR A 82 -6.68 -10.63 -3.19
C TYR A 82 -5.21 -11.02 -3.33
N LYS A 83 -4.86 -12.29 -3.10
CA LYS A 83 -3.48 -12.75 -3.26
C LYS A 83 -3.13 -12.72 -4.76
N GLU A 84 -2.08 -11.97 -5.12
CA GLU A 84 -1.60 -11.95 -6.50
C GLU A 84 -1.24 -13.36 -6.99
N PRO A 85 -1.56 -13.69 -8.27
CA PRO A 85 -1.24 -14.99 -8.85
C PRO A 85 0.28 -15.18 -8.97
N LEU A 86 0.70 -16.44 -8.99
CA LEU A 86 2.11 -16.78 -9.19
C LEU A 86 2.54 -16.40 -10.61
N MET A 87 3.67 -15.69 -10.72
CA MET A 87 4.34 -15.42 -11.98
C MET A 87 5.55 -16.35 -12.12
N GLU A 88 5.64 -17.05 -13.26
CA GLU A 88 6.84 -17.84 -13.57
C GLU A 88 8.02 -16.90 -13.88
N ILE A 89 9.17 -17.19 -13.28
CA ILE A 89 10.39 -16.43 -13.49
C ILE A 89 11.30 -17.25 -14.40
N PHE A 90 11.46 -16.82 -15.64
CA PHE A 90 12.43 -17.43 -16.56
C PHE A 90 13.82 -16.87 -16.30
N SER A 91 14.81 -17.76 -16.17
CA SER A 91 16.20 -17.38 -16.02
C SER A 91 16.88 -17.35 -17.39
N ASP A 92 17.09 -16.17 -17.95
CA ASP A 92 17.91 -16.00 -19.15
C ASP A 92 19.40 -15.89 -18.77
N PHE A 93 19.95 -16.96 -18.20
CA PHE A 93 21.41 -17.13 -18.10
C PHE A 93 21.87 -18.01 -19.27
N ALA A 94 22.14 -17.37 -20.41
CA ALA A 94 23.09 -17.94 -21.37
C ALA A 94 24.49 -17.78 -20.76
N GLY A 95 25.25 -18.87 -20.69
CA GLY A 95 26.59 -18.94 -20.09
C GLY A 95 27.67 -18.17 -20.84
#